data_AF-A0A7R9ALQ0-F1
#
_entry.id   AF-A0A7R9ALQ0-F1
#
_cell.length_a   1.000
_cell.length_b   1.000
_cell.length_c   1.000
_cell.angle_alpha   90.00
_cell.angle_beta   90.00
_cell.angle_gamma   90.00
#
_symmetry.space_group_name_H-M   'P 1'
#
loop_
_entity.id
_entity.type
_entity.pdbx_description
1 polymer ?
#
loop_
_entity_poly.entity_id
_entity_poly.type
_entity_poly.pdbx_seq_one_letter_code
_entity_poly.pdbx_strand_id
1 'polypeptide(L)'
;TTRSSKTIRTTHVSRAGQSEEVSETADLIVGADGAFSTIRRQLMKRPGFDYSQRYIEHGYLELCIPPTEDGEFAMEQNYLHIWPRGTFMMIALPNQDRSWTVTLFMPFHKFDSLDTPEKLVEFFREYFPDAVALIGQDQLVKDFFATRPSSLVSVKCKPYHIGCKALIIGDAAHAMVPFYGQGMNAGFEDCRILDELMERHNDDLSLVLPEFSQTRNEDAEAICDLAMYNYIEMRDLVNKRSFLLRKKLDELLFWLFPRQWVPLYTSVTFSNMSYTQCLSNKQWQGKSSALNHEAIEADNVARVSSAGR
;
A
#
# COMPACT_ATOMS: atom_id res chain seq x y z
N THR A 1 1.45 10.14 48.76
CA THR A 1 1.20 8.97 47.88
C THR A 1 1.87 9.22 46.55
N THR A 2 3.11 8.76 46.45
CA THR A 2 4.03 8.94 45.32
C THR A 2 3.51 8.20 44.09
N ARG A 3 3.03 8.96 43.10
CA ARG A 3 2.60 8.44 41.79
C ARG A 3 3.87 8.05 41.03
N SER A 4 4.12 6.76 40.89
CA SER A 4 5.18 6.19 40.05
C SER A 4 5.04 6.72 38.63
N SER A 5 5.87 7.71 38.24
CA SER A 5 6.05 8.09 36.86
C SER A 5 6.85 6.96 36.19
N LYS A 6 6.17 6.17 35.34
CA LYS A 6 6.87 5.18 34.52
C LYS A 6 7.67 5.94 33.47
N THR A 7 8.96 6.15 33.74
CA THR A 7 9.97 6.62 32.79
C THR A 7 9.95 5.71 31.56
N ILE A 8 9.78 6.29 30.38
CA ILE A 8 10.02 5.58 29.12
C ILE A 8 11.48 5.86 28.76
N ARG A 9 12.33 4.83 28.86
CA ARG A 9 13.71 4.87 28.40
C ARG A 9 13.72 4.61 26.90
N THR A 10 14.18 5.57 26.11
CA THR A 10 14.43 5.40 24.68
C THR A 10 15.92 5.22 24.49
N THR A 11 16.34 4.10 23.89
CA THR A 11 17.76 3.78 23.70
C THR A 11 18.12 3.75 22.21
N HIS A 12 19.21 4.44 21.89
CA HIS A 12 20.12 4.31 20.74
C HIS A 12 20.13 5.41 19.67
N VAL A 13 21.17 6.24 19.75
CA VAL A 13 21.86 6.83 18.59
C VAL A 13 23.32 6.35 18.68
N SER A 14 23.74 5.44 17.80
CA SER A 14 25.16 5.03 17.73
C SER A 14 25.90 5.97 16.78
N ARG A 15 26.67 6.92 17.32
CA ARG A 15 27.75 7.58 16.59
C ARG A 15 29.05 6.86 16.94
N ALA A 16 29.65 6.22 15.95
CA ALA A 16 31.02 5.69 15.91
C ALA A 16 31.65 5.32 17.29
N GLY A 17 31.44 4.07 17.74
CA GLY A 17 32.36 3.41 18.67
C GLY A 17 32.23 3.72 20.17
N GLN A 18 31.40 4.68 20.59
CA GLN A 18 31.02 4.86 22.00
C GLN A 18 29.49 4.88 22.11
N SER A 19 28.94 3.88 22.81
CA SER A 19 27.52 3.84 23.17
C SER A 19 27.33 4.66 24.43
N GLU A 20 27.13 5.97 24.28
CA GLU A 20 26.67 6.79 25.39
C GLU A 20 25.13 6.67 25.49
N GLU A 21 24.64 6.16 26.61
CA GLU A 21 23.19 6.06 26.88
C GLU A 21 22.69 7.41 27.37
N VAL A 22 21.93 8.11 26.51
CA VAL A 22 21.24 9.35 26.87
C VAL A 22 19.79 9.02 27.21
N SER A 23 19.31 9.51 28.34
CA SER A 23 17.94 9.31 28.82
C SER A 23 17.27 10.66 29.04
N GLU A 24 16.22 10.93 28.27
CA GLU A 24 15.42 12.16 28.35
C GLU A 24 13.97 11.87 28.72
N THR A 25 13.28 12.88 29.26
CA THR A 25 11.85 12.82 29.54
C THR A 25 11.08 13.77 28.63
N ALA A 26 9.94 13.31 28.13
CA ALA A 26 9.04 14.11 27.31
C ALA A 26 7.59 13.99 27.81
N ASP A 27 6.79 15.01 27.52
CA ASP A 27 5.35 14.99 27.81
C ASP A 27 4.58 14.05 26.90
N LEU A 28 5.02 13.93 25.64
CA LEU A 28 4.50 13.04 24.61
C LEU A 28 5.65 12.40 23.83
N ILE A 29 5.54 11.11 23.54
CA ILE A 29 6.40 10.39 22.62
C ILE A 29 5.59 9.96 21.40
N VAL A 30 6.00 10.40 20.21
CA VAL A 30 5.40 9.99 18.94
C VAL A 30 6.33 9.00 18.22
N GLY A 31 5.89 7.76 18.11
CA GLY A 31 6.57 6.72 17.34
C GLY A 31 6.22 6.79 15.88
N ALA A 32 7.08 7.43 15.10
CA ALA A 32 7.09 7.43 13.64
C ALA A 32 8.33 6.64 13.12
N ASP A 33 8.70 5.57 13.82
CA ASP A 33 9.92 4.79 13.62
C ASP A 33 9.75 3.58 12.66
N GLY A 34 8.76 3.67 11.77
CA GLY A 34 8.58 2.78 10.63
C GLY A 34 8.00 1.39 10.95
N ALA A 35 7.93 0.54 9.91
CA ALA A 35 7.27 -0.76 9.97
C ALA A 35 7.82 -1.69 11.06
N PHE A 36 9.10 -1.56 11.42
CA PHE A 36 9.78 -2.31 12.48
C PHE A 36 9.93 -1.51 13.78
N SER A 37 8.91 -0.71 14.10
CA SER A 37 8.86 0.19 15.26
C SER A 37 9.29 -0.45 16.57
N THR A 38 10.25 0.19 17.24
CA THR A 38 10.67 -0.10 18.61
C THR A 38 9.63 0.36 19.60
N ILE A 39 8.98 1.49 19.36
CA ILE A 39 7.93 2.02 20.24
C ILE A 39 6.73 1.07 20.26
N ARG A 40 6.26 0.60 19.09
CA ARG A 40 5.19 -0.42 19.00
C ARG A 40 5.55 -1.68 19.78
N ARG A 41 6.80 -2.16 19.72
CA ARG A 41 7.24 -3.34 20.50
C ARG A 41 7.11 -3.11 22.02
N GLN A 42 7.20 -1.87 22.51
CA GLN A 42 6.94 -1.57 23.92
C GLN A 42 5.44 -1.51 24.22
N LEU A 43 4.62 -1.02 23.28
CA LEU A 43 3.15 -1.03 23.38
C LEU A 43 2.61 -2.46 23.48
N MET A 44 3.12 -3.38 22.65
CA MET A 44 2.73 -4.80 22.63
C MET A 44 2.88 -5.53 23.97
N LYS A 45 3.69 -5.03 24.90
CA LYS A 45 3.88 -5.63 26.23
C LYS A 45 2.76 -5.26 27.22
N ARG A 46 1.82 -4.39 26.82
CA ARG A 46 0.72 -3.93 27.67
C ARG A 46 -0.53 -4.79 27.45
N PRO A 47 -1.36 -4.98 28.49
CA PRO A 47 -2.64 -5.66 28.33
C PRO A 47 -3.58 -4.85 27.44
N GLY A 48 -4.39 -5.54 26.63
CA GLY A 48 -5.38 -4.90 25.74
C GLY A 48 -4.80 -4.29 24.46
N PHE A 49 -3.61 -4.75 24.03
CA PHE A 49 -3.02 -4.37 22.75
C PHE A 49 -3.12 -5.55 21.75
N ASP A 50 -3.90 -5.37 20.70
CA ASP A 50 -4.02 -6.30 19.59
C ASP A 50 -2.93 -6.03 18.56
N TYR A 51 -2.33 -7.10 18.03
CA TYR A 51 -1.24 -7.02 17.07
C TYR A 51 -1.31 -8.17 16.07
N SER A 52 -1.13 -7.85 14.79
CA SER A 52 -0.90 -8.82 13.73
C SER A 52 0.23 -8.34 12.83
N GLN A 53 1.09 -9.29 12.43
CA GLN A 53 2.12 -9.08 11.43
C GLN A 53 2.08 -10.24 10.44
N ARG A 54 2.03 -9.92 9.16
CA ARG A 54 2.01 -10.90 8.08
C ARG A 54 3.05 -10.53 7.04
N TYR A 55 3.99 -11.45 6.80
CA TYR A 55 4.79 -11.42 5.58
C TYR A 55 4.00 -12.06 4.45
N ILE A 56 4.05 -11.46 3.27
CA ILE A 56 3.49 -12.09 2.06
C ILE A 56 4.57 -12.90 1.34
N GLU A 57 4.15 -13.84 0.51
CA GLU A 57 5.05 -14.73 -0.24
C GLU A 57 5.87 -14.00 -1.31
N HIS A 58 5.50 -12.75 -1.62
CA HIS A 58 6.16 -11.92 -2.61
C HIS A 58 7.24 -11.05 -1.99
N GLY A 59 8.39 -11.06 -2.63
CA GLY A 59 9.42 -10.04 -2.45
C GLY A 59 9.30 -8.96 -3.51
N TYR A 60 10.08 -7.90 -3.32
CA TYR A 60 10.33 -6.90 -4.37
C TYR A 60 11.82 -6.70 -4.60
N LEU A 61 12.17 -6.37 -5.85
CA LEU A 61 13.53 -5.99 -6.24
C LEU A 61 13.45 -4.78 -7.18
N GLU A 62 14.39 -3.86 -7.04
CA GLU A 62 14.47 -2.64 -7.85
C GLU A 62 15.45 -2.84 -9.03
N LEU A 63 15.02 -2.43 -10.21
CA LEU A 63 15.78 -2.39 -11.46
C LEU A 63 15.71 -0.97 -12.02
N CYS A 64 16.58 -0.65 -12.98
CA CYS A 64 16.59 0.66 -13.62
C CYS A 64 16.38 0.54 -15.14
N ILE A 65 15.48 1.36 -15.69
CA ILE A 65 15.50 1.66 -17.14
C ILE A 65 16.26 2.98 -17.30
N PRO A 66 17.44 2.98 -17.94
CA PRO A 66 18.18 4.21 -18.15
C PRO A 66 17.49 5.14 -19.17
N PRO A 67 17.87 6.43 -19.21
CA PRO A 67 17.53 7.30 -20.34
C PRO A 67 18.03 6.71 -21.67
N THR A 68 17.44 7.13 -22.78
CA THR A 68 17.93 6.77 -24.12
C THR A 68 19.32 7.32 -24.39
N GLU A 69 19.97 6.91 -25.48
CA GLU A 69 21.29 7.45 -25.88
C GLU A 69 21.26 8.97 -26.10
N ASP A 70 20.12 9.50 -26.55
CA ASP A 70 19.88 10.94 -26.70
C ASP A 70 19.57 11.65 -25.36
N GLY A 71 19.55 10.90 -24.26
CA GLY A 71 19.24 11.39 -22.92
C GLY A 71 17.77 11.66 -22.68
N GLU A 72 16.84 11.08 -23.46
CA GLU A 72 15.39 11.25 -23.32
C GLU A 72 14.75 10.10 -22.54
N PHE A 73 13.47 10.23 -22.17
CA PHE A 73 12.73 9.13 -21.55
C PHE A 73 12.55 7.96 -22.54
N ALA A 74 12.82 6.74 -22.10
CA ALA A 74 12.65 5.54 -22.91
C ALA A 74 11.18 5.11 -23.13
N MET A 75 10.24 5.72 -22.40
CA MET A 75 8.80 5.45 -22.44
C MET A 75 8.02 6.74 -22.12
N GLU A 76 6.72 6.76 -22.37
CA GLU A 76 5.82 7.88 -22.05
C GLU A 76 5.86 8.26 -20.56
N GLN A 77 6.43 9.43 -20.24
CA GLN A 77 6.71 9.90 -18.87
C GLN A 77 5.48 10.16 -17.98
N ASN A 78 4.29 10.40 -18.54
CA ASN A 78 3.10 10.79 -17.77
C ASN A 78 2.16 9.62 -17.43
N TYR A 79 2.73 8.42 -17.31
CA TYR A 79 1.98 7.20 -17.00
C TYR A 79 2.69 6.37 -15.93
N LEU A 80 1.90 5.69 -15.11
CA LEU A 80 2.36 4.56 -14.31
C LEU A 80 2.35 3.32 -15.21
N HIS A 81 3.53 2.82 -15.57
CA HIS A 81 3.65 1.63 -16.41
C HIS A 81 3.57 0.36 -15.57
N ILE A 82 2.83 -0.63 -16.05
CA ILE A 82 2.57 -1.89 -15.33
C ILE A 82 2.69 -3.07 -16.30
N TRP A 83 3.46 -4.08 -15.94
CA TRP A 83 3.57 -5.36 -16.65
C TRP A 83 2.99 -6.51 -15.81
N PRO A 84 1.69 -6.82 -15.93
CA PRO A 84 1.04 -7.86 -15.14
C PRO A 84 1.24 -9.26 -15.73
N ARG A 85 1.63 -10.26 -14.91
CA ARG A 85 1.87 -11.66 -15.34
C ARG A 85 1.19 -12.72 -14.46
N GLY A 86 0.08 -12.38 -13.83
CA GLY A 86 -0.77 -13.33 -13.10
C GLY A 86 -0.24 -13.73 -11.72
N THR A 87 1.04 -14.15 -11.60
CA THR A 87 1.68 -14.50 -10.31
C THR A 87 2.78 -13.53 -9.89
N PHE A 88 3.21 -12.65 -10.78
CA PHE A 88 4.23 -11.61 -10.57
C PHE A 88 3.94 -10.43 -11.50
N MET A 89 4.59 -9.30 -11.26
CA MET A 89 4.37 -8.07 -12.03
C MET A 89 5.56 -7.11 -11.89
N MET A 90 5.74 -6.23 -12.87
CA MET A 90 6.61 -5.05 -12.75
C MET A 90 5.77 -3.77 -12.77
N ILE A 91 6.23 -2.75 -12.05
CA ILE A 91 5.78 -1.37 -12.21
C ILE A 91 6.99 -0.48 -12.48
N ALA A 92 6.81 0.61 -13.24
CA ALA A 92 7.85 1.61 -13.44
C ALA A 92 7.33 3.01 -13.13
N LEU A 93 8.10 3.76 -12.36
CA LEU A 93 7.85 5.17 -12.05
C LEU A 93 8.96 6.05 -12.65
N PRO A 94 8.61 7.20 -13.25
CA PRO A 94 9.59 8.07 -13.89
C PRO A 94 10.39 8.86 -12.86
N ASN A 95 11.67 9.06 -13.12
CA ASN A 95 12.56 9.93 -12.34
C ASN A 95 12.83 11.25 -13.10
N GLN A 96 13.29 12.26 -12.36
CA GLN A 96 13.61 13.58 -12.95
C GLN A 96 14.83 13.55 -13.89
N ASP A 97 15.74 12.61 -13.69
CA ASP A 97 16.91 12.37 -14.55
C ASP A 97 16.56 11.56 -15.82
N ARG A 98 15.26 11.35 -16.07
CA ARG A 98 14.69 10.64 -17.22
C ARG A 98 14.90 9.13 -17.21
N SER A 99 15.45 8.59 -16.12
CA SER A 99 15.44 7.16 -15.85
C SER A 99 14.08 6.70 -15.30
N TRP A 100 13.89 5.39 -15.18
CA TRP A 100 12.75 4.81 -14.47
C TRP A 100 13.23 3.87 -13.38
N THR A 101 12.64 4.02 -12.20
CA THR A 101 12.75 3.02 -11.14
C THR A 101 11.70 1.94 -11.40
N VAL A 102 12.16 0.73 -11.66
CA VAL A 102 11.32 -0.44 -11.92
C VAL A 102 11.28 -1.32 -10.69
N THR A 103 10.10 -1.64 -10.19
CA THR A 103 9.93 -2.57 -9.08
C THR A 103 9.32 -3.88 -9.58
N LEU A 104 10.08 -4.97 -9.47
CA LEU A 104 9.63 -6.33 -9.77
C LEU A 104 9.06 -6.97 -8.50
N PHE A 105 7.78 -7.34 -8.52
CA PHE A 105 7.11 -8.09 -7.46
C PHE A 105 6.90 -9.55 -7.87
N MET A 106 7.50 -10.49 -7.14
CA MET A 106 7.46 -11.91 -7.51
C MET A 106 7.56 -12.80 -6.26
N PRO A 107 7.00 -14.04 -6.25
CA PRO A 107 7.17 -14.95 -5.13
C PRO A 107 8.65 -15.26 -4.88
N PHE A 108 9.05 -15.39 -3.62
CA PHE A 108 10.44 -15.72 -3.25
C PHE A 108 10.97 -16.97 -3.96
N HIS A 109 10.17 -18.04 -4.03
CA HIS A 109 10.58 -19.28 -4.70
C HIS A 109 10.92 -19.09 -6.19
N LYS A 110 10.31 -18.09 -6.86
CA LYS A 110 10.67 -17.76 -8.24
C LYS A 110 11.94 -16.93 -8.31
N PHE A 111 12.16 -16.00 -7.38
CA PHE A 111 13.44 -15.31 -7.27
C PHE A 111 14.59 -16.31 -7.07
N ASP A 112 14.41 -17.27 -6.17
CA ASP A 112 15.40 -18.30 -5.87
C ASP A 112 15.70 -19.21 -7.08
N SER A 113 14.77 -19.34 -8.03
CA SER A 113 14.98 -20.11 -9.25
C SER A 113 15.82 -19.38 -10.31
N LEU A 114 15.97 -18.05 -10.21
CA LEU A 114 16.75 -17.20 -11.10
C LEU A 114 18.17 -16.99 -10.53
N ASP A 115 18.90 -18.09 -10.37
CA ASP A 115 20.22 -18.14 -9.72
C ASP A 115 21.41 -17.93 -10.68
N THR A 116 21.17 -17.83 -11.99
CA THR A 116 22.22 -17.51 -12.98
C THR A 116 21.77 -16.42 -13.97
N PRO A 117 22.70 -15.66 -14.57
CA PRO A 117 22.40 -14.66 -15.59
C PRO A 117 21.58 -15.22 -16.77
N GLU A 118 21.89 -16.43 -17.22
CA GLU A 118 21.22 -17.06 -18.36
C GLU A 118 19.74 -17.32 -18.07
N LYS A 119 19.43 -17.88 -16.88
CA LYS A 119 18.05 -18.12 -16.45
C LYS A 119 17.27 -16.83 -16.28
N LEU A 120 17.90 -15.79 -15.71
CA LEU A 120 17.30 -14.48 -15.57
C LEU A 120 16.93 -13.89 -16.94
N VAL A 121 17.86 -13.92 -17.89
CA VAL A 121 17.65 -13.37 -19.23
C VAL A 121 16.59 -14.17 -19.99
N GLU A 122 16.58 -15.49 -19.90
CA GLU A 122 15.54 -16.34 -20.49
C GLU A 122 14.16 -16.01 -19.91
N PHE A 123 14.05 -15.92 -18.58
CA PHE A 123 12.83 -15.53 -17.90
C PHE A 123 12.32 -14.16 -18.34
N PHE A 124 13.20 -13.15 -18.41
CA PHE A 124 12.80 -11.83 -18.87
C PHE A 124 12.45 -11.81 -20.35
N ARG A 125 13.08 -12.59 -21.22
CA ARG A 125 12.68 -12.69 -22.64
C ARG A 125 11.32 -13.37 -22.80
N GLU A 126 11.00 -14.36 -21.97
CA GLU A 126 9.70 -15.04 -21.99
C GLU A 126 8.58 -14.11 -21.49
N TYR A 127 8.79 -13.48 -20.33
CA TYR A 127 7.73 -12.74 -19.65
C TYR A 127 7.76 -11.24 -19.89
N PHE A 128 8.92 -10.60 -20.06
CA PHE A 128 9.06 -9.15 -20.19
C PHE A 128 9.97 -8.76 -21.37
N PRO A 129 9.68 -9.23 -22.60
CA PRO A 129 10.59 -9.09 -23.74
C PRO A 129 10.92 -7.63 -24.07
N ASP A 130 9.95 -6.73 -23.94
CA ASP A 130 10.10 -5.28 -24.12
C ASP A 130 10.97 -4.64 -23.03
N ALA A 131 10.85 -5.10 -21.78
CA ALA A 131 11.68 -4.61 -20.68
C ALA A 131 13.16 -4.96 -20.87
N VAL A 132 13.50 -6.10 -21.49
CA VAL A 132 14.90 -6.44 -21.82
C VAL A 132 15.51 -5.38 -22.75
N ALA A 133 14.75 -4.94 -23.75
CA ALA A 133 15.20 -3.90 -24.69
C ALA A 133 15.34 -2.54 -24.01
N LEU A 134 14.45 -2.21 -23.07
CA LEU A 134 14.47 -0.94 -22.34
C LEU A 134 15.60 -0.87 -21.30
N ILE A 135 15.81 -1.93 -20.52
CA ILE A 135 16.81 -1.97 -19.44
C ILE A 135 18.22 -2.19 -20.00
N GLY A 136 18.35 -3.03 -21.01
CA GLY A 136 19.62 -3.57 -21.48
C GLY A 136 20.03 -4.81 -20.68
N GLN A 137 20.47 -5.85 -21.39
CA GLN A 137 20.72 -7.17 -20.79
C GLN A 137 21.79 -7.14 -19.68
N ASP A 138 22.89 -6.43 -19.91
CA ASP A 138 24.01 -6.37 -18.95
C ASP A 138 23.61 -5.61 -17.69
N GLN A 139 22.82 -4.53 -17.84
CA GLN A 139 22.32 -3.73 -16.72
C GLN A 139 21.27 -4.52 -15.91
N LEU A 140 20.39 -5.27 -16.58
CA LEU A 140 19.42 -6.16 -15.95
C LEU A 140 20.12 -7.19 -15.04
N VAL A 141 21.13 -7.88 -15.57
CA VAL A 141 21.90 -8.88 -14.81
C VAL A 141 22.61 -8.21 -13.63
N LYS A 142 23.27 -7.08 -13.88
CA LYS A 142 23.98 -6.33 -12.84
C LYS A 142 23.06 -5.94 -11.68
N ASP A 143 21.92 -5.31 -11.97
CA ASP A 143 21.02 -4.81 -10.93
C ASP A 143 20.33 -5.95 -10.17
N PHE A 144 19.87 -6.97 -10.89
CA PHE A 144 19.18 -8.11 -10.28
C PHE A 144 20.06 -8.85 -9.27
N PHE A 145 21.35 -9.05 -9.57
CA PHE A 145 22.28 -9.76 -8.68
C PHE A 145 23.02 -8.84 -7.70
N ALA A 146 22.84 -7.52 -7.76
CA ALA A 146 23.46 -6.59 -6.82
C ALA A 146 22.90 -6.71 -5.40
N THR A 147 21.62 -7.06 -5.28
CA THR A 147 20.91 -7.13 -3.99
C THR A 147 19.98 -8.34 -3.94
N ARG A 148 19.54 -8.69 -2.73
CA ARG A 148 18.51 -9.73 -2.56
C ARG A 148 17.12 -9.10 -2.55
N PRO A 149 16.08 -9.82 -3.01
CA PRO A 149 14.70 -9.35 -2.91
C PRO A 149 14.31 -9.02 -1.47
N SER A 150 13.65 -7.89 -1.29
CA SER A 150 13.17 -7.40 0.00
C SER A 150 11.80 -7.96 0.33
N SER A 151 11.55 -8.24 1.63
CA SER A 151 10.27 -8.75 2.11
C SER A 151 9.22 -7.65 2.25
N LEU A 152 7.97 -8.00 1.97
CA LEU A 152 6.82 -7.13 2.14
C LEU A 152 6.02 -7.58 3.38
N VAL A 153 5.72 -6.63 4.26
CA VAL A 153 5.03 -6.88 5.53
C VAL A 153 3.75 -6.06 5.62
N SER A 154 2.70 -6.67 6.16
CA SER A 154 1.51 -5.97 6.63
C SER A 154 1.43 -6.08 8.14
N VAL A 155 1.26 -4.94 8.81
CA VAL A 155 1.09 -4.82 10.25
C VAL A 155 -0.21 -4.09 10.53
N LYS A 156 -1.04 -4.69 11.39
CA LYS A 156 -2.19 -4.03 11.99
C LYS A 156 -2.10 -4.15 13.50
N CYS A 157 -2.45 -3.10 14.21
CA CYS A 157 -2.47 -3.12 15.66
C CYS A 157 -3.49 -2.14 16.23
N LYS A 158 -3.87 -2.30 17.49
CA LYS A 158 -4.70 -1.34 18.23
C LYS A 158 -4.56 -1.55 19.74
N PRO A 159 -4.74 -0.51 20.55
CA PRO A 159 -4.86 0.92 20.17
C PRO A 159 -3.50 1.51 19.75
N TYR A 160 -3.49 2.71 19.15
CA TYR A 160 -2.24 3.40 18.76
C TYR A 160 -1.60 4.21 19.89
N HIS A 161 -2.20 4.29 21.07
CA HIS A 161 -1.71 5.14 22.16
C HIS A 161 -1.53 4.41 23.50
N ILE A 162 -0.79 5.04 24.42
CA ILE A 162 -0.77 4.69 25.84
C ILE A 162 -1.11 5.93 26.66
N GLY A 163 -2.32 5.94 27.25
CA GLY A 163 -2.81 7.07 28.04
C GLY A 163 -2.62 8.40 27.30
N CYS A 164 -2.10 9.41 27.98
CA CYS A 164 -1.75 10.71 27.38
C CYS A 164 -0.25 10.88 27.11
N LYS A 165 0.51 9.78 26.94
CA LYS A 165 1.99 9.82 26.97
C LYS A 165 2.70 9.29 25.72
N ALA A 166 2.07 8.40 24.97
CA ALA A 166 2.69 7.86 23.77
C ALA A 166 1.65 7.61 22.68
N LEU A 167 2.06 7.80 21.43
CA LEU A 167 1.28 7.55 20.22
C LEU A 167 2.19 6.91 19.16
N ILE A 168 1.69 6.01 18.33
CA ILE A 168 2.35 5.56 17.10
C ILE A 168 1.56 6.01 15.87
N ILE A 169 2.25 6.39 14.80
CA ILE A 169 1.67 6.88 13.53
C ILE A 169 2.41 6.30 12.32
N GLY A 170 1.79 6.40 11.14
CA GLY A 170 2.34 5.88 9.87
C GLY A 170 2.62 4.38 9.95
N ASP A 171 3.70 3.94 9.30
CA ASP A 171 4.10 2.51 9.28
C ASP A 171 4.34 1.90 10.67
N ALA A 172 4.63 2.72 11.69
CA ALA A 172 4.73 2.22 13.06
C ALA A 172 3.37 1.68 13.56
N ALA A 173 2.28 2.33 13.17
CA ALA A 173 0.90 1.95 13.48
C ALA A 173 0.29 0.96 12.47
N HIS A 174 0.50 1.18 11.17
CA HIS A 174 -0.15 0.46 10.08
C HIS A 174 0.75 0.27 8.85
N ALA A 175 1.73 -0.63 8.94
CA ALA A 175 2.52 -0.98 7.76
C ALA A 175 1.65 -1.76 6.75
N MET A 176 1.62 -1.31 5.50
CA MET A 176 0.84 -1.95 4.44
C MET A 176 1.73 -2.36 3.27
N VAL A 177 1.24 -3.33 2.50
CA VAL A 177 1.89 -3.73 1.25
C VAL A 177 1.79 -2.59 0.21
N PRO A 178 2.82 -2.37 -0.63
CA PRO A 178 2.95 -1.16 -1.45
C PRO A 178 2.06 -1.16 -2.70
N PHE A 179 1.04 -2.01 -2.78
CA PHE A 179 0.28 -2.21 -4.01
C PHE A 179 -0.76 -1.12 -4.29
N TYR A 180 -1.04 -0.22 -3.34
CA TYR A 180 -1.94 0.91 -3.57
C TYR A 180 -1.21 2.28 -3.65
N GLY A 181 0.09 2.33 -3.33
CA GLY A 181 0.81 3.61 -3.22
C GLY A 181 0.30 4.52 -2.07
N GLN A 182 -0.34 3.95 -1.05
CA GLN A 182 -1.04 4.71 -0.01
C GLN A 182 -0.32 4.74 1.36
N GLY A 183 0.77 3.99 1.57
CA GLY A 183 1.46 3.98 2.88
C GLY A 183 1.90 5.37 3.35
N MET A 184 2.68 6.08 2.50
CA MET A 184 3.09 7.46 2.78
C MET A 184 1.89 8.41 2.92
N ASN A 185 0.91 8.32 2.01
CA ASN A 185 -0.26 9.20 2.01
C ASN A 185 -1.10 9.02 3.29
N ALA A 186 -1.34 7.77 3.70
CA ALA A 186 -2.03 7.45 4.94
C ALA A 186 -1.24 7.92 6.17
N GLY A 187 0.09 7.82 6.14
CA GLY A 187 0.96 8.36 7.20
C GLY A 187 0.93 9.89 7.29
N PHE A 188 0.88 10.61 6.16
CA PHE A 188 0.68 12.06 6.16
C PHE A 188 -0.72 12.45 6.62
N GLU A 189 -1.72 11.65 6.25
CA GLU A 189 -3.08 11.83 6.73
C GLU A 189 -3.17 11.64 8.25
N ASP A 190 -2.40 10.72 8.84
CA ASP A 190 -2.30 10.60 10.31
C ASP A 190 -1.84 11.91 10.95
N CYS A 191 -0.80 12.56 10.40
CA CYS A 191 -0.30 13.83 10.91
C CYS A 191 -1.38 14.92 10.85
N ARG A 192 -2.10 15.01 9.73
CA ARG A 192 -3.21 15.97 9.56
C ARG A 192 -4.34 15.70 10.56
N ILE A 193 -4.77 14.45 10.71
CA ILE A 193 -5.85 14.08 11.65
C ILE A 193 -5.42 14.36 13.10
N LEU A 194 -4.16 14.07 13.44
CA LEU A 194 -3.63 14.38 14.77
C LEU A 194 -3.68 15.89 15.04
N ASP A 195 -3.23 16.71 14.09
CA ASP A 195 -3.26 18.18 14.17
C ASP A 195 -4.69 18.71 14.36
N GLU A 196 -5.65 18.24 13.57
CA GLU A 196 -7.07 18.61 13.70
C GLU A 196 -7.67 18.23 15.07
N LEU A 197 -7.23 17.11 15.65
CA LEU A 197 -7.67 16.69 16.98
C LEU A 197 -7.02 17.52 18.09
N MET A 198 -5.75 17.90 17.93
CA MET A 198 -5.05 18.81 18.84
C MET A 198 -5.77 20.16 18.90
N GLU A 199 -6.10 20.74 17.75
CA GLU A 199 -6.89 21.98 17.68
C GLU A 199 -8.27 21.84 18.35
N ARG A 200 -9.00 20.76 18.03
CA ARG A 200 -10.34 20.50 18.55
C ARG A 200 -10.39 20.41 20.08
N HIS A 201 -9.37 19.77 20.67
CA HIS A 201 -9.32 19.50 22.11
C HIS A 201 -8.40 20.46 22.87
N ASN A 202 -7.97 21.55 22.25
CA ASN A 202 -7.05 22.54 22.84
C ASN A 202 -5.81 21.87 23.45
N ASP A 203 -5.18 20.97 22.70
CA ASP A 203 -3.97 20.22 23.08
C ASP A 203 -4.13 19.29 24.30
N ASP A 204 -5.36 18.97 24.74
CA ASP A 204 -5.58 17.99 25.82
C ASP A 204 -5.30 16.56 25.32
N LEU A 205 -4.05 16.12 25.51
CA LEU A 205 -3.57 14.78 25.14
C LEU A 205 -4.38 13.63 25.77
N SER A 206 -5.11 13.87 26.87
CA SER A 206 -5.97 12.85 27.47
C SER A 206 -7.25 12.59 26.68
N LEU A 207 -7.64 13.53 25.80
CA LEU A 207 -8.75 13.42 24.86
C LEU A 207 -8.26 13.10 23.44
N VAL A 208 -7.17 13.76 23.00
CA VAL A 208 -6.63 13.62 21.64
C VAL A 208 -6.19 12.20 21.33
N LEU A 209 -5.32 11.58 22.15
CA LEU A 209 -4.71 10.30 21.79
C LEU A 209 -5.73 9.13 21.77
N PRO A 210 -6.70 9.06 22.71
CA PRO A 210 -7.79 8.11 22.62
C PRO A 210 -8.67 8.31 21.39
N GLU A 211 -9.08 9.55 21.08
CA GLU A 211 -9.92 9.82 19.91
C GLU A 211 -9.18 9.50 18.60
N PHE A 212 -7.89 9.83 18.50
CA PHE A 212 -7.06 9.47 17.35
C PHE A 212 -7.03 7.96 17.15
N SER A 213 -6.77 7.20 18.23
CA SER A 213 -6.73 5.74 18.14
C SER A 213 -8.07 5.12 17.82
N GLN A 214 -9.18 5.72 18.26
CA GLN A 214 -10.51 5.21 17.96
C GLN A 214 -10.90 5.48 16.52
N THR A 215 -10.69 6.71 16.04
CA THR A 215 -11.16 7.15 14.72
C THR A 215 -10.24 6.66 13.60
N ARG A 216 -8.91 6.72 13.79
CA ARG A 216 -7.96 6.40 12.72
C ARG A 216 -7.76 4.91 12.51
N ASN A 217 -7.95 4.08 13.54
CA ASN A 217 -7.64 2.65 13.46
C ASN A 217 -8.47 1.93 12.38
N GLU A 218 -9.77 2.19 12.32
CA GLU A 218 -10.65 1.53 11.34
C GLU A 218 -10.25 1.88 9.90
N ASP A 219 -9.93 3.16 9.64
CA ASP A 219 -9.46 3.60 8.33
C ASP A 219 -8.09 3.02 7.96
N ALA A 220 -7.16 3.01 8.91
CA ALA A 220 -5.84 2.42 8.72
C ALA A 220 -5.93 0.91 8.41
N GLU A 221 -6.81 0.17 9.11
CA GLU A 221 -7.03 -1.24 8.81
C GLU A 221 -7.71 -1.44 7.44
N ALA A 222 -8.64 -0.56 7.06
CA ALA A 222 -9.31 -0.60 5.77
C ALA A 222 -8.34 -0.37 4.61
N ILE A 223 -7.41 0.59 4.70
CA ILE A 223 -6.43 0.81 3.64
C ILE A 223 -5.40 -0.33 3.55
N CYS A 224 -5.01 -0.94 4.67
CA CYS A 224 -4.21 -2.16 4.66
C CYS A 224 -4.92 -3.31 3.90
N ASP A 225 -6.23 -3.48 4.09
CA ASP A 225 -7.01 -4.49 3.37
C ASP A 225 -7.20 -4.15 1.89
N LEU A 226 -7.44 -2.88 1.58
CA LEU A 226 -7.52 -2.40 0.20
C LEU A 226 -6.20 -2.61 -0.54
N ALA A 227 -5.06 -2.36 0.10
CA ALA A 227 -3.74 -2.62 -0.47
C ALA A 227 -3.51 -4.11 -0.75
N MET A 228 -3.88 -4.99 0.19
CA MET A 228 -3.84 -6.44 -0.03
C MET A 228 -4.79 -6.91 -1.13
N TYR A 229 -5.95 -6.29 -1.28
CA TYR A 229 -6.87 -6.57 -2.37
C TYR A 229 -6.34 -6.08 -3.72
N ASN A 230 -5.77 -4.87 -3.78
CA ASN A 230 -5.28 -4.28 -5.03
C ASN A 230 -4.11 -5.07 -5.62
N TYR A 231 -3.36 -5.75 -4.78
CA TYR A 231 -2.40 -6.75 -5.21
C TYR A 231 -2.99 -7.80 -6.16
N ILE A 232 -4.16 -8.35 -5.81
CA ILE A 232 -4.87 -9.36 -6.62
C ILE A 232 -5.36 -8.71 -7.91
N GLU A 233 -5.84 -7.47 -7.83
CA GLU A 233 -6.34 -6.71 -8.96
C GLU A 233 -5.27 -6.42 -10.01
N MET A 234 -4.14 -5.82 -9.60
CA MET A 234 -3.04 -5.45 -10.49
C MET A 234 -2.35 -6.65 -11.12
N ARG A 235 -2.27 -7.77 -10.42
CA ARG A 235 -1.51 -8.93 -10.87
C ARG A 235 -2.28 -9.80 -11.88
N ASP A 236 -3.60 -9.90 -11.74
CA ASP A 236 -4.44 -10.84 -12.51
C ASP A 236 -5.63 -10.16 -13.21
N LEU A 237 -6.39 -9.30 -12.53
CA LEU A 237 -7.66 -8.82 -13.05
C LEU A 237 -7.52 -7.86 -14.23
N VAL A 238 -6.47 -7.04 -14.26
CA VAL A 238 -6.23 -6.07 -15.35
C VAL A 238 -6.10 -6.71 -16.74
N ASN A 239 -5.77 -8.00 -16.82
CA ASN A 239 -5.70 -8.75 -18.07
C ASN A 239 -7.06 -9.34 -18.51
N LYS A 240 -8.10 -9.29 -17.66
CA LYS A 240 -9.40 -9.91 -17.94
C LYS A 240 -10.35 -8.94 -18.62
N ARG A 241 -10.98 -9.36 -19.73
CA ARG A 241 -11.96 -8.55 -20.46
C ARG A 241 -13.17 -8.14 -19.61
N SER A 242 -13.62 -9.02 -18.71
CA SER A 242 -14.72 -8.72 -17.78
C SER A 242 -14.37 -7.58 -16.83
N PHE A 243 -13.13 -7.50 -16.37
CA PHE A 243 -12.65 -6.42 -15.52
C PHE A 243 -12.58 -5.09 -16.29
N LEU A 244 -12.08 -5.11 -17.54
CA LEU A 244 -12.07 -3.91 -18.39
C LEU A 244 -13.47 -3.40 -18.72
N LEU A 245 -14.43 -4.31 -18.96
CA LEU A 245 -15.83 -3.95 -19.18
C LEU A 245 -16.45 -3.35 -17.92
N ARG A 246 -16.19 -3.95 -16.77
CA ARG A 246 -16.63 -3.43 -15.47
C ARG A 246 -16.09 -2.02 -15.23
N LYS A 247 -14.80 -1.79 -15.52
CA LYS A 247 -14.19 -0.46 -15.37
C LYS A 247 -14.87 0.59 -16.27
N LYS A 248 -15.18 0.24 -17.52
CA LYS A 248 -15.94 1.13 -18.42
C LYS A 248 -17.36 1.40 -17.91
N LEU A 249 -18.01 0.41 -17.30
CA LEU A 249 -19.31 0.60 -16.66
C LEU A 249 -19.18 1.53 -15.45
N ASP A 250 -18.16 1.33 -14.60
CA ASP A 250 -17.91 2.19 -13.44
C ASP A 250 -17.63 3.64 -13.87
N GLU A 251 -16.89 3.84 -14.96
CA GLU A 251 -16.66 5.17 -15.56
C GLU A 251 -17.96 5.80 -16.08
N LEU A 252 -18.81 5.03 -16.77
CA LEU A 252 -20.11 5.50 -17.25
C LEU A 252 -21.05 5.87 -16.09
N LEU A 253 -21.13 5.03 -15.07
CA LEU A 253 -21.97 5.27 -13.89
C LEU A 253 -21.47 6.47 -13.08
N PHE A 254 -20.15 6.62 -12.95
CA PHE A 254 -19.56 7.82 -12.34
C PHE A 254 -19.87 9.08 -13.15
N TRP A 255 -19.81 9.01 -14.47
CA TRP A 255 -20.18 10.13 -15.33
C TRP A 255 -21.66 10.52 -15.19
N LEU A 256 -22.56 9.55 -15.12
CA LEU A 256 -24.01 9.79 -14.94
C LEU A 256 -24.36 10.24 -13.51
N PHE A 257 -23.71 9.66 -12.49
CA PHE A 257 -24.03 9.84 -11.07
C PHE A 257 -22.79 10.10 -10.21
N PRO A 258 -22.06 11.22 -10.43
CA PRO A 258 -20.73 11.45 -9.86
C PRO A 258 -20.70 11.54 -8.33
N ARG A 259 -21.83 11.86 -7.70
CA ARG A 259 -21.96 11.91 -6.23
C ARG A 259 -22.31 10.56 -5.60
N GLN A 260 -22.88 9.63 -6.36
CA GLN A 260 -23.40 8.35 -5.84
C GLN A 260 -22.52 7.16 -6.23
N TRP A 261 -21.90 7.21 -7.42
CA TRP A 261 -21.06 6.14 -7.92
C TRP A 261 -19.61 6.58 -8.09
N VAL A 262 -18.87 6.72 -7.00
CA VAL A 262 -17.44 7.06 -7.06
C VAL A 262 -16.63 5.76 -7.18
N PRO A 263 -15.84 5.54 -8.26
CA PRO A 263 -15.00 4.35 -8.39
C PRO A 263 -13.99 4.26 -7.25
N LEU A 264 -13.69 3.04 -6.79
CA LEU A 264 -12.80 2.81 -5.65
C LEU A 264 -11.43 3.47 -5.81
N TYR A 265 -10.82 3.38 -7.00
CA TYR A 265 -9.53 4.03 -7.24
C TYR A 265 -9.62 5.55 -7.09
N THR A 266 -10.70 6.16 -7.60
CA THR A 266 -10.94 7.60 -7.48
C THR A 266 -11.18 8.03 -6.04
N SER A 267 -11.97 7.27 -5.28
CA SER A 267 -12.28 7.62 -3.88
C SER A 267 -11.02 7.55 -3.01
N VAL A 268 -10.17 6.53 -3.20
CA VAL A 268 -8.95 6.35 -2.41
C VAL A 268 -7.84 7.32 -2.81
N THR A 269 -7.66 7.58 -4.11
CA THR A 269 -6.49 8.33 -4.62
C THR A 269 -6.73 9.83 -4.75
N PHE A 270 -7.97 10.25 -5.03
CA PHE A 270 -8.28 11.63 -5.43
C PHE A 270 -9.34 12.31 -4.55
N SER A 271 -9.61 11.76 -3.35
CA SER A 271 -10.54 12.37 -2.39
C SER A 271 -10.06 12.19 -0.95
N ASN A 272 -10.66 12.93 -0.02
CA ASN A 272 -10.46 12.75 1.43
C ASN A 272 -11.58 11.89 2.06
N MET A 273 -12.21 11.03 1.27
CA MET A 273 -13.19 10.07 1.78
C MET A 273 -12.47 9.08 2.70
N SER A 274 -13.03 8.81 3.88
CA SER A 274 -12.42 7.86 4.82
C SER A 274 -12.23 6.48 4.15
N TYR A 275 -11.17 5.77 4.50
CA TYR A 275 -10.90 4.48 3.85
C TYR A 275 -11.98 3.43 4.17
N THR A 276 -12.59 3.51 5.35
CA THR A 276 -13.79 2.73 5.71
C THR A 276 -15.00 3.03 4.82
N GLN A 277 -15.23 4.31 4.48
CA GLN A 277 -16.27 4.71 3.53
C GLN A 277 -15.94 4.24 2.11
N CYS A 278 -14.68 4.35 1.68
CA CYS A 278 -14.22 3.82 0.39
C CYS A 278 -14.53 2.31 0.28
N LEU A 279 -14.21 1.54 1.32
CA LEU A 279 -14.46 0.11 1.38
C LEU A 279 -15.97 -0.21 1.37
N SER A 280 -16.77 0.53 2.13
CA SER A 280 -18.22 0.37 2.19
C SER A 280 -18.88 0.67 0.84
N ASN A 281 -18.45 1.75 0.17
CA ASN A 281 -18.94 2.12 -1.15
C ASN A 281 -18.62 1.05 -2.19
N LYS A 282 -17.40 0.51 -2.19
CA LYS A 282 -17.02 -0.62 -3.06
C LYS A 282 -17.94 -1.83 -2.85
N GLN A 283 -18.21 -2.19 -1.59
CA GLN A 283 -19.07 -3.34 -1.28
C GLN A 283 -20.49 -3.12 -1.78
N TRP A 284 -21.04 -1.92 -1.60
CA TRP A 284 -22.35 -1.54 -2.09
C TRP A 284 -22.41 -1.58 -3.63
N GLN A 285 -21.44 -0.95 -4.31
CA GLN A 285 -21.32 -0.97 -5.78
C GLN A 285 -21.19 -2.39 -6.32
N GLY A 286 -20.40 -3.24 -5.65
CA GLY A 286 -20.23 -4.63 -6.03
C GLY A 286 -21.53 -5.44 -5.97
N LYS A 287 -22.36 -5.24 -4.93
CA LYS A 287 -23.68 -5.87 -4.83
C LYS A 287 -24.65 -5.37 -5.89
N SER A 288 -24.68 -4.05 -6.12
CA SER A 288 -25.55 -3.43 -7.13
C SER A 288 -25.21 -3.87 -8.55
N SER A 289 -23.92 -3.99 -8.88
CA SER A 289 -23.50 -4.49 -10.19
C SER A 289 -23.77 -5.98 -10.39
N ALA A 290 -23.71 -6.80 -9.33
CA ALA A 290 -24.08 -8.22 -9.41
C ALA A 290 -25.58 -8.41 -9.65
N LEU A 291 -26.42 -7.64 -8.94
CA LEU A 291 -27.87 -7.63 -9.14
C LEU A 291 -28.26 -7.16 -10.55
N ASN A 292 -27.53 -6.17 -11.11
CA ASN A 292 -27.74 -5.73 -12.49
C ASN A 292 -27.33 -6.80 -13.50
N HIS A 293 -26.29 -7.60 -13.24
CA HIS A 293 -25.90 -8.70 -14.13
C HIS A 293 -26.96 -9.81 -14.16
N GLU A 294 -27.51 -10.19 -13.00
CA GLU A 294 -28.61 -11.16 -12.90
C GLU A 294 -29.91 -10.62 -13.53
N ALA A 295 -30.22 -9.33 -13.35
CA ALA A 295 -31.39 -8.70 -13.95
C ALA A 295 -31.27 -8.59 -15.48
N ILE A 296 -30.08 -8.30 -16.01
CA ILE A 296 -29.81 -8.24 -17.45
C ILE A 296 -29.84 -9.66 -18.07
N GLU A 297 -29.33 -10.68 -17.37
CA GLU A 297 -29.45 -12.07 -17.80
C GLU A 297 -30.91 -12.54 -17.77
N ALA A 298 -31.68 -12.20 -16.73
CA ALA A 298 -33.10 -12.53 -16.64
C ALA A 298 -33.93 -11.84 -17.75
N ASP A 299 -33.62 -10.57 -18.08
CA ASP A 299 -34.31 -9.84 -19.15
C ASP A 299 -33.91 -10.37 -20.55
N ASN A 300 -32.66 -10.81 -20.74
CA ASN A 300 -32.22 -11.46 -21.97
C ASN A 300 -32.85 -12.86 -22.15
N VAL A 301 -32.97 -13.66 -21.08
CA VAL A 301 -33.67 -14.96 -21.11
C VAL A 301 -35.16 -14.75 -21.41
N ALA A 302 -35.79 -13.72 -20.81
CA ALA A 302 -37.18 -13.37 -21.08
C ALA A 302 -37.39 -12.96 -22.55
N ARG A 303 -36.49 -12.14 -23.13
CA ARG A 303 -36.57 -11.72 -24.55
C ARG A 303 -36.31 -12.84 -25.55
N VAL A 304 -35.43 -13.79 -25.23
CA VAL A 304 -35.22 -14.98 -26.08
C VAL A 304 -36.42 -15.92 -26.02
N SER A 305 -37.11 -16.01 -24.88
CA SER A 305 -38.33 -16.83 -24.73
C SER A 305 -39.57 -16.25 -25.42
N SER A 306 -39.62 -14.92 -25.63
CA SER A 306 -40.74 -14.23 -26.29
C SER A 306 -40.57 -14.08 -27.81
N ALA A 307 -39.34 -14.18 -28.32
CA ALA A 307 -39.05 -14.18 -29.76
C ALA A 307 -39.20 -15.57 -30.44
N GLY A 308 -39.49 -16.62 -29.66
CA GLY A 308 -39.66 -18.00 -30.12
C GLY A 308 -41.11 -18.50 -30.17
N ARG A 309 -42.11 -17.60 -30.23
CA ARG A 309 -43.53 -17.95 -30.45
C ARG A 309 -44.09 -17.23 -31.66
#